data_AF-A0A927UWJ8-F1
#
_entry.id   AF-A0A927UWJ8-F1
#
_cell.length_a   1.000
_cell.length_b   1.000
_cell.length_c   1.000
_cell.angle_alpha   90.00
_cell.angle_beta   90.00
_cell.angle_gamma   90.00
#
_symmetry.space_group_name_H-M   'P 1'
#
loop_
_entity.id
_entity.type
_entity.pdbx_description
1 polymer ?
#
loop_
_entity_poly.entity_id
_entity_poly.type
_entity_poly.pdbx_seq_one_letter_code
_entity_poly.pdbx_strand_id
1 'polypeptide(L)'
;MIINRSHDKKTIFTRMCISEAIIKLLQKYDFNKITVTNIVKTAGVARMTFYNYYNSSTAALKDYLQIIISEYVEDASKKLTGTEHVEYNHILHALNFFDKYAHFFLTLAKHNMHGILLDGINQFMINNVQRNKNYSLYELYSYAGGLLNSFLKWEEDGKKESSSVIAETIYKLYCRNRLPEPEVQP
;
A
#
# COMPACT_ATOMS: atom_id res chain seq x y z
N MET A 1 -11.73 -18.09 -18.31
CA MET A 1 -10.63 -19.06 -18.13
C MET A 1 -10.67 -19.57 -16.70
N ILE A 2 -10.68 -20.89 -16.50
CA ILE A 2 -10.65 -21.50 -15.16
C ILE A 2 -9.21 -21.38 -14.64
N ILE A 3 -8.96 -20.41 -13.77
CA ILE A 3 -7.65 -20.20 -13.14
C ILE A 3 -7.49 -21.23 -12.03
N ASN A 4 -6.43 -22.03 -12.09
CA ASN A 4 -6.11 -23.07 -11.13
C ASN A 4 -5.61 -22.46 -9.81
N ARG A 5 -6.53 -22.23 -8.86
CA ARG A 5 -6.32 -21.51 -7.58
C ARG A 5 -5.17 -22.03 -6.70
N SER A 6 -4.74 -23.29 -6.84
CA SER A 6 -3.66 -23.89 -6.03
C SER A 6 -2.26 -23.47 -6.50
N HIS A 7 -2.07 -23.35 -7.81
CA HIS A 7 -0.79 -22.93 -8.40
C HIS A 7 -0.53 -21.43 -8.18
N ASP A 8 -1.60 -20.64 -8.17
CA ASP A 8 -1.57 -19.20 -7.90
C ASP A 8 -1.14 -18.91 -6.45
N LYS A 9 -1.67 -19.65 -5.47
CA LYS A 9 -1.28 -19.52 -4.05
C LYS A 9 0.20 -19.82 -3.80
N LYS A 10 0.74 -20.88 -4.39
CA LYS A 10 2.18 -21.20 -4.26
C LYS A 10 3.07 -20.14 -4.92
N THR A 11 2.60 -19.58 -6.04
CA THR A 11 3.27 -18.48 -6.74
C THR A 11 3.30 -17.20 -5.90
N ILE A 12 2.15 -16.81 -5.34
CA ILE A 12 2.03 -15.66 -4.43
C ILE A 12 2.91 -15.86 -3.21
N PHE A 13 2.86 -17.02 -2.56
CA PHE A 13 3.71 -17.31 -1.40
C PHE A 13 5.20 -17.13 -1.70
N THR A 14 5.68 -17.66 -2.82
CA THR A 14 7.09 -17.52 -3.24
C THR A 14 7.47 -16.06 -3.45
N ARG A 15 6.60 -15.27 -4.09
CA ARG A 15 6.77 -13.84 -4.33
C ARG A 15 6.82 -13.05 -3.00
N MET A 16 5.94 -13.36 -2.06
CA MET A 16 5.98 -12.79 -0.70
C MET A 16 7.28 -13.13 0.04
N CYS A 17 7.75 -14.38 -0.02
CA CYS A 17 9.01 -14.78 0.60
C CYS A 17 10.21 -14.01 0.03
N ILE A 18 10.24 -13.78 -1.28
CA ILE A 18 11.29 -12.97 -1.92
C ILE A 18 11.27 -11.54 -1.40
N SER A 19 10.10 -10.91 -1.31
CA SER A 19 9.98 -9.51 -0.87
C SER A 19 10.25 -9.34 0.62
N GLU A 20 9.77 -10.23 1.47
CA GLU A 20 10.12 -10.27 2.90
C GLU A 20 11.63 -10.47 3.12
N ALA A 21 12.30 -11.26 2.27
CA ALA A 21 13.75 -11.38 2.30
C ALA A 21 14.45 -10.06 1.96
N ILE A 22 13.96 -9.29 0.98
CA ILE A 22 14.50 -7.96 0.65
C ILE A 22 14.32 -7.02 1.85
N ILE A 23 13.13 -7.00 2.45
CA ILE A 23 12.82 -6.16 3.61
C ILE A 23 13.72 -6.51 4.82
N LYS A 24 13.94 -7.79 5.08
CA LYS A 24 14.87 -8.26 6.11
C LYS A 24 16.32 -7.86 5.82
N LEU A 25 16.73 -7.82 4.56
CA LEU A 25 18.08 -7.40 4.17
C LEU A 25 18.26 -5.89 4.27
N LEU A 26 17.22 -5.10 3.98
CA LEU A 26 17.24 -3.63 4.12
C LEU A 26 17.53 -3.20 5.56
N GLN A 27 17.06 -3.94 6.55
CA GLN A 27 17.41 -3.68 7.96
C GLN A 27 18.92 -3.75 8.26
N LYS A 28 19.71 -4.40 7.39
CA LYS A 28 21.14 -4.69 7.62
C LYS A 28 22.06 -3.99 6.63
N TYR A 29 21.54 -3.65 5.45
CA TYR A 29 22.35 -3.18 4.32
C TYR A 29 21.64 -2.06 3.58
N ASP A 30 22.44 -1.11 3.07
CA ASP A 30 21.98 -0.17 2.06
C ASP A 30 21.44 -0.94 0.84
N PHE A 31 20.37 -0.43 0.22
CA PHE A 31 19.70 -1.12 -0.89
C PHE A 31 20.64 -1.47 -2.04
N ASN A 32 21.58 -0.59 -2.37
CA ASN A 32 22.56 -0.82 -3.44
C ASN A 32 23.57 -1.95 -3.14
N LYS A 33 23.69 -2.39 -1.88
CA LYS A 33 24.53 -3.52 -1.47
C LYS A 33 23.78 -4.85 -1.47
N ILE A 34 22.46 -4.84 -1.61
CA ILE A 34 21.63 -6.05 -1.63
C ILE A 34 21.71 -6.69 -3.02
N THR A 35 22.33 -7.86 -3.11
CA THR A 35 22.40 -8.63 -4.36
C THR A 35 21.28 -9.68 -4.44
N VAL A 36 20.94 -10.10 -5.67
CA VAL A 36 20.04 -11.25 -5.90
C VAL A 36 20.50 -12.49 -5.13
N THR A 37 21.81 -12.71 -5.03
CA THR A 37 22.38 -13.82 -4.24
C THR A 37 22.02 -13.72 -2.77
N ASN A 38 22.06 -12.52 -2.17
CA ASN A 38 21.65 -12.32 -0.77
C ASN A 38 20.16 -12.61 -0.61
N ILE A 39 19.34 -12.11 -1.55
CA ILE A 39 17.88 -12.25 -1.54
C ILE A 39 17.48 -13.73 -1.59
N VAL A 40 17.95 -14.47 -2.59
CA VAL A 40 17.51 -15.86 -2.79
C VAL A 40 18.00 -16.80 -1.69
N LYS A 41 19.18 -16.55 -1.12
CA LYS A 41 19.66 -17.25 0.07
C LYS A 41 18.77 -16.97 1.29
N THR A 42 18.34 -15.73 1.46
CA THR A 42 17.48 -15.32 2.58
C THR A 42 16.06 -15.83 2.42
N ALA A 43 15.52 -15.85 1.20
CA ALA A 43 14.18 -16.34 0.87
C ALA A 43 14.08 -17.87 0.79
N GLY A 44 15.20 -18.58 0.69
CA GLY A 44 15.22 -20.04 0.54
C GLY A 44 14.74 -20.52 -0.85
N VAL A 45 14.99 -19.73 -1.90
CA VAL A 45 14.58 -20.05 -3.28
C VAL A 45 15.78 -20.17 -4.22
N ALA A 46 15.60 -20.81 -5.37
CA ALA A 46 16.65 -20.86 -6.39
C ALA A 46 16.82 -19.50 -7.07
N ARG A 47 18.03 -19.21 -7.56
CA ARG A 47 18.29 -17.97 -8.31
C ARG A 47 17.43 -17.85 -9.57
N MET A 48 17.20 -18.97 -10.26
CA MET A 48 16.31 -19.02 -11.43
C MET A 48 14.87 -18.65 -11.04
N THR A 49 14.40 -19.07 -9.86
CA THR A 49 13.06 -18.71 -9.35
C THR A 49 12.90 -17.21 -9.21
N PHE A 50 13.91 -16.49 -8.71
CA PHE A 50 13.85 -15.03 -8.64
C PHE A 50 13.68 -14.42 -10.04
N TYR A 51 14.52 -14.82 -11.00
CA TYR A 51 14.48 -14.25 -12.35
C TYR A 51 13.25 -14.68 -13.17
N ASN A 52 12.58 -15.77 -12.81
CA ASN A 52 11.28 -16.13 -13.39
C ASN A 52 10.19 -15.09 -13.05
N TYR A 53 10.32 -14.39 -11.92
CA TYR A 53 9.33 -13.40 -11.48
C TYR A 53 9.80 -11.97 -11.71
N TYR A 54 11.10 -11.69 -11.51
CA TYR A 54 11.59 -10.32 -11.39
C TYR A 54 12.90 -10.08 -12.14
N ASN A 55 12.97 -8.93 -12.79
CA ASN A 55 14.20 -8.41 -13.38
C ASN A 55 15.05 -7.60 -12.37
N SER A 56 14.49 -7.24 -11.22
CA SER A 56 15.14 -6.39 -10.21
C SER A 56 14.50 -6.52 -8.83
N SER A 57 15.26 -6.18 -7.78
CA SER A 57 14.74 -6.13 -6.40
C SER A 57 13.64 -5.09 -6.25
N THR A 58 13.73 -3.96 -6.97
CA THR A 58 12.68 -2.93 -7.00
C THR A 58 11.38 -3.47 -7.59
N ALA A 59 11.45 -4.28 -8.64
CA ALA A 59 10.27 -4.92 -9.21
C ALA A 59 9.58 -5.86 -8.20
N ALA A 60 10.35 -6.62 -7.42
CA ALA A 60 9.81 -7.47 -6.36
C ALA A 60 9.09 -6.67 -5.26
N LEU A 61 9.65 -5.52 -4.85
CA LEU A 61 9.03 -4.64 -3.85
C LEU A 61 7.72 -4.00 -4.37
N LYS A 62 7.70 -3.52 -5.61
CA LYS A 62 6.50 -2.98 -6.26
C LYS A 62 5.40 -4.04 -6.37
N ASP A 63 5.80 -5.24 -6.76
CA ASP A 63 4.91 -6.38 -6.88
C ASP A 63 4.30 -6.80 -5.54
N TYR A 64 5.10 -6.77 -4.46
CA TYR A 64 4.59 -7.04 -3.13
C TYR A 64 3.58 -6.00 -2.64
N LEU A 65 3.85 -4.71 -2.89
CA LEU A 65 2.86 -3.66 -2.62
C LEU A 65 1.55 -3.91 -3.40
N GLN A 66 1.63 -4.36 -4.66
CA GLN A 66 0.44 -4.70 -5.43
C GLN A 66 -0.32 -5.89 -4.86
N ILE A 67 0.37 -6.90 -4.31
CA ILE A 67 -0.27 -8.02 -3.58
C ILE A 67 -1.04 -7.47 -2.38
N ILE A 68 -0.41 -6.63 -1.55
CA ILE A 68 -1.04 -6.02 -0.36
C ILE A 68 -2.27 -5.18 -0.75
N ILE A 69 -2.16 -4.35 -1.80
CA ILE A 69 -3.29 -3.54 -2.31
C ILE A 69 -4.43 -4.43 -2.80
N SER A 70 -4.12 -5.54 -3.47
CA SER A 70 -5.15 -6.47 -3.97
C SER A 70 -5.86 -7.17 -2.81
N GLU A 71 -5.13 -7.55 -1.77
CA GLU A 71 -5.71 -8.07 -0.52
C GLU A 71 -6.59 -7.03 0.18
N TYR A 72 -6.17 -5.76 0.19
CA TYR A 72 -6.96 -4.66 0.72
C TYR A 72 -8.28 -4.48 -0.03
N VAL A 73 -8.25 -4.47 -1.36
CA VAL A 73 -9.46 -4.38 -2.20
C VAL A 73 -10.43 -5.50 -1.87
N GLU A 74 -9.93 -6.73 -1.75
CA GLU A 74 -10.75 -7.88 -1.44
C GLU A 74 -11.36 -7.78 -0.02
N ASP A 75 -10.57 -7.39 0.98
CA ASP A 75 -11.04 -7.23 2.37
C ASP A 75 -12.07 -6.10 2.50
N ALA A 76 -11.79 -4.96 1.86
CA ALA A 76 -12.67 -3.80 1.84
C ALA A 76 -14.02 -4.12 1.19
N SER A 77 -14.01 -4.83 0.04
CA SER A 77 -15.25 -5.21 -0.67
C SER A 77 -16.21 -6.07 0.15
N LYS A 78 -15.71 -6.78 1.16
CA LYS A 78 -16.51 -7.66 2.03
C LYS A 78 -17.04 -6.95 3.27
N LYS A 79 -16.33 -5.92 3.75
CA LYS A 79 -16.55 -5.30 5.07
C LYS A 79 -17.15 -3.90 4.99
N LEU A 80 -16.98 -3.23 3.86
CA LEU A 80 -17.37 -1.84 3.69
C LEU A 80 -18.59 -1.75 2.77
N THR A 81 -19.53 -0.92 3.18
CA THR A 81 -20.76 -0.61 2.43
C THR A 81 -20.71 0.84 1.99
N GLY A 82 -21.12 1.12 0.75
CA GLY A 82 -21.05 2.47 0.17
C GLY A 82 -19.86 2.65 -0.78
N THR A 83 -19.93 3.67 -1.63
CA THR A 83 -18.92 3.96 -2.66
C THR A 83 -17.95 5.08 -2.25
N GLU A 84 -18.12 5.62 -1.04
CA GLU A 84 -17.52 6.87 -0.60
C GLU A 84 -16.13 6.74 0.05
N HIS A 85 -15.08 6.58 -0.75
CA HIS A 85 -13.70 6.34 -0.28
C HIS A 85 -13.09 7.37 0.70
N VAL A 86 -13.65 8.57 0.83
CA VAL A 86 -13.25 9.60 1.81
C VAL A 86 -14.30 9.67 2.91
N GLU A 87 -14.46 8.55 3.61
CA GLU A 87 -15.33 8.38 4.78
C GLU A 87 -14.53 7.86 5.96
N TYR A 88 -14.96 8.22 7.17
CA TYR A 88 -14.34 7.77 8.41
C TYR A 88 -14.13 6.24 8.45
N ASN A 89 -15.15 5.46 8.08
CA ASN A 89 -15.07 3.99 8.10
C ASN A 89 -14.03 3.44 7.11
N HIS A 90 -13.90 4.07 5.93
CA HIS A 90 -12.89 3.67 4.95
C HIS A 90 -11.46 4.03 5.41
N ILE A 91 -11.28 5.21 6.00
CA ILE A 91 -9.97 5.62 6.56
C ILE A 91 -9.57 4.69 7.70
N LEU A 92 -10.48 4.45 8.65
CA LEU A 92 -10.24 3.56 9.79
C LEU A 92 -9.91 2.14 9.32
N HIS A 93 -10.65 1.64 8.34
CA HIS A 93 -10.40 0.32 7.77
C HIS A 93 -9.02 0.25 7.10
N ALA A 94 -8.64 1.26 6.31
CA ALA A 94 -7.32 1.34 5.70
C ALA A 94 -6.20 1.31 6.75
N LEU A 95 -6.27 2.17 7.78
CA LEU A 95 -5.26 2.20 8.85
C LEU A 95 -5.10 0.82 9.52
N ASN A 96 -6.21 0.20 9.92
CA ASN A 96 -6.19 -1.12 10.55
C ASN A 96 -5.71 -2.24 9.62
N PHE A 97 -6.02 -2.14 8.32
CA PHE A 97 -5.59 -3.14 7.34
C PHE A 97 -4.08 -3.05 7.12
N PHE A 98 -3.56 -1.84 6.88
CA PHE A 98 -2.16 -1.64 6.53
C PHE A 98 -1.20 -1.74 7.73
N ASP A 99 -1.68 -1.59 8.98
CA ASP A 99 -0.89 -1.86 10.20
C ASP A 99 -0.25 -3.27 10.18
N LYS A 100 -0.96 -4.26 9.62
CA LYS A 100 -0.43 -5.64 9.44
C LYS A 100 0.87 -5.69 8.63
N TYR A 101 1.09 -4.69 7.78
CA TYR A 101 2.23 -4.57 6.89
C TYR A 101 3.12 -3.37 7.26
N ALA A 102 2.92 -2.74 8.44
CA ALA A 102 3.64 -1.54 8.87
C ALA A 102 5.16 -1.67 8.71
N HIS A 103 5.70 -2.85 9.01
CA HIS A 103 7.12 -3.14 8.84
C HIS A 103 7.63 -2.90 7.40
N PHE A 104 6.87 -3.31 6.39
CA PHE A 104 7.18 -3.09 4.99
C PHE A 104 7.18 -1.58 4.65
N PHE A 105 6.11 -0.88 5.03
CA PHE A 105 5.95 0.55 4.77
C PHE A 105 7.05 1.39 5.43
N LEU A 106 7.30 1.17 6.72
CA LEU A 106 8.34 1.86 7.47
C LEU A 106 9.74 1.56 6.92
N THR A 107 10.01 0.32 6.50
CA THR A 107 11.30 -0.03 5.90
C THR A 107 11.53 0.74 4.61
N LEU A 108 10.53 0.79 3.72
CA LEU A 108 10.66 1.57 2.48
C LEU A 108 10.82 3.07 2.76
N ALA A 109 10.06 3.63 3.71
CA ALA A 109 10.19 5.03 4.11
C ALA A 109 11.60 5.36 4.61
N LYS A 110 12.14 4.55 5.54
CA LYS A 110 13.48 4.71 6.12
C LYS A 110 14.61 4.65 5.08
N HIS A 111 14.41 3.91 3.99
CA HIS A 111 15.38 3.80 2.90
C HIS A 111 15.09 4.74 1.72
N ASN A 112 14.31 5.82 1.94
CA ASN A 112 13.97 6.84 0.93
C ASN A 112 13.23 6.28 -0.30
N MET A 113 12.47 5.19 -0.13
CA MET A 113 11.70 4.54 -1.20
C MET A 113 10.22 4.93 -1.19
N HIS A 114 9.89 6.12 -0.69
CA HIS A 114 8.53 6.67 -0.68
C HIS A 114 7.86 6.65 -2.07
N GLY A 115 8.64 6.80 -3.14
CA GLY A 115 8.13 6.72 -4.52
C GLY A 115 7.43 5.40 -4.83
N ILE A 116 7.92 4.27 -4.33
CA ILE A 116 7.25 2.96 -4.52
C ILE A 116 5.86 2.97 -3.87
N LEU A 117 5.77 3.49 -2.64
CA LEU A 117 4.53 3.55 -1.87
C LEU A 117 3.52 4.52 -2.52
N LEU A 118 3.96 5.74 -2.84
CA LEU A 118 3.13 6.77 -3.46
C LEU A 118 2.62 6.33 -4.83
N ASP A 119 3.48 5.78 -5.69
CA ASP A 119 3.08 5.30 -7.01
C ASP A 119 1.99 4.23 -6.88
N GLY A 120 2.17 3.25 -5.99
CA GLY A 120 1.19 2.19 -5.75
C GLY A 120 -0.16 2.71 -5.25
N ILE A 121 -0.14 3.60 -4.24
CA ILE A 121 -1.37 4.16 -3.68
C ILE A 121 -2.07 5.08 -4.70
N ASN A 122 -1.34 5.91 -5.43
CA ASN A 122 -1.91 6.78 -6.47
C ASN A 122 -2.58 5.96 -7.58
N GLN A 123 -1.91 4.89 -8.05
CA GLN A 123 -2.49 3.98 -9.03
C GLN A 123 -3.74 3.28 -8.49
N PHE A 124 -3.75 2.89 -7.21
CA PHE A 124 -4.94 2.36 -6.56
C PHE A 124 -6.09 3.38 -6.57
N MET A 125 -5.85 4.63 -6.18
CA MET A 125 -6.88 5.68 -6.16
C MET A 125 -7.44 5.98 -7.55
N ILE A 126 -6.59 6.09 -8.57
CA ILE A 126 -7.02 6.30 -9.96
C ILE A 126 -7.90 5.13 -10.43
N ASN A 127 -7.45 3.90 -10.21
CA ASN A 127 -8.11 2.74 -10.80
C ASN A 127 -9.40 2.33 -10.08
N ASN A 128 -9.53 2.61 -8.78
CA ASN A 128 -10.65 2.12 -7.95
C ASN A 128 -11.56 3.24 -7.44
N VAL A 129 -11.04 4.44 -7.23
CA VAL A 129 -11.81 5.57 -6.65
C VAL A 129 -12.26 6.53 -7.73
N GLN A 130 -11.37 6.95 -8.63
CA GLN A 130 -11.69 7.94 -9.69
C GLN A 130 -12.77 7.42 -10.63
N ARG A 131 -12.74 6.13 -10.99
CA ARG A 131 -13.72 5.55 -11.92
C ARG A 131 -15.17 5.62 -11.44
N ASN A 132 -15.38 5.72 -10.12
CA ASN A 132 -16.70 5.66 -9.51
C ASN A 132 -17.21 7.04 -9.06
N LYS A 133 -16.42 8.11 -9.18
CA LYS A 133 -16.71 9.42 -8.55
C LYS A 133 -16.10 10.62 -9.29
N ASN A 134 -16.73 11.79 -9.11
CA ASN A 134 -16.26 13.08 -9.63
C ASN A 134 -15.13 13.73 -8.80
N TYR A 135 -14.12 12.95 -8.37
CA TYR A 135 -12.93 13.56 -7.77
C TYR A 135 -11.94 13.98 -8.86
N SER A 136 -11.34 15.16 -8.73
CA SER A 136 -10.20 15.54 -9.56
C SER A 136 -8.98 14.69 -9.22
N LEU A 137 -8.06 14.58 -10.19
CA LEU A 137 -6.78 13.87 -10.00
C LEU A 137 -6.00 14.42 -8.79
N TYR A 138 -6.01 15.75 -8.61
CA TYR A 138 -5.28 16.42 -7.53
C TYR A 138 -5.88 16.17 -6.15
N GLU A 139 -7.20 16.05 -6.03
CA GLU A 139 -7.85 15.65 -4.78
C GLU A 139 -7.44 14.22 -4.38
N LEU A 140 -7.40 13.31 -5.35
CA LEU A 140 -7.00 11.92 -5.10
C LEU A 140 -5.53 11.83 -4.67
N TYR A 141 -4.64 12.58 -5.32
CA TYR A 141 -3.22 12.62 -4.96
C TYR A 141 -3.00 13.27 -3.59
N SER A 142 -3.71 14.36 -3.31
CA SER A 142 -3.68 15.03 -2.01
C SER A 142 -4.16 14.10 -0.89
N TYR A 143 -5.25 13.37 -1.11
CA TYR A 143 -5.78 12.39 -0.16
C TYR A 143 -4.84 11.20 0.03
N ALA A 144 -4.36 10.59 -1.05
CA ALA A 144 -3.41 9.48 -1.01
C ALA A 144 -2.14 9.85 -0.23
N GLY A 145 -1.55 11.00 -0.54
CA GLY A 145 -0.35 11.51 0.12
C GLY A 145 -0.59 11.78 1.60
N GLY A 146 -1.69 12.46 1.95
CA GLY A 146 -2.04 12.75 3.34
C GLY A 146 -2.29 11.49 4.16
N LEU A 147 -3.01 10.52 3.61
CA LEU A 147 -3.28 9.23 4.27
C LEU A 147 -1.98 8.44 4.51
N LEU A 148 -1.14 8.28 3.48
CA LEU A 148 0.14 7.57 3.60
C LEU A 148 1.05 8.24 4.64
N ASN A 149 1.21 9.56 4.56
CA ASN A 149 2.12 10.30 5.44
C ASN A 149 1.63 10.25 6.90
N SER A 150 0.32 10.35 7.12
CA SER A 150 -0.26 10.23 8.46
C SER A 150 -0.09 8.82 9.02
N PHE A 151 -0.28 7.78 8.20
CA PHE A 151 -0.05 6.39 8.58
C PHE A 151 1.40 6.13 8.97
N LEU A 152 2.36 6.56 8.13
CA LEU A 152 3.80 6.42 8.43
C LEU A 152 4.16 7.11 9.74
N LYS A 153 3.69 8.34 9.95
CA LYS A 153 3.95 9.08 11.18
C LYS A 153 3.37 8.40 12.43
N TRP A 154 2.14 7.88 12.33
CA TRP A 154 1.48 7.16 13.41
C TRP A 154 2.27 5.89 13.81
N GLU A 155 2.75 5.13 12.83
CA GLU A 155 3.58 3.95 13.05
C GLU A 155 4.95 4.31 13.64
N GLU A 156 5.61 5.36 13.12
CA GLU A 156 6.91 5.83 13.63
C GLU A 156 6.86 6.29 15.08
N ASP A 157 5.77 6.92 15.50
CA ASP A 157 5.57 7.38 16.87
C ASP A 157 5.20 6.24 17.84
N GLY A 158 5.10 5.00 17.36
CA GLY A 158 4.77 3.83 18.16
C GLY A 158 3.27 3.72 18.47
N LYS A 159 2.42 4.27 17.60
CA LYS A 159 0.95 4.20 17.70
C LYS A 159 0.41 4.68 19.05
N LYS A 160 0.86 5.86 19.49
CA LYS A 160 0.45 6.47 20.77
C LYS A 160 -1.07 6.65 20.86
N GLU A 161 -1.68 7.12 19.77
CA GLU A 161 -3.13 7.22 19.62
C GLU A 161 -3.72 5.95 18.99
N SER A 162 -5.00 5.69 19.22
CA SER A 162 -5.72 4.63 18.51
C SER A 162 -5.94 4.98 17.04
N SER A 163 -6.08 3.97 16.19
CA SER A 163 -6.37 4.16 14.76
C SER A 163 -7.67 4.95 14.52
N SER A 164 -8.65 4.87 15.43
CA SER A 164 -9.88 5.69 15.39
C SER A 164 -9.61 7.19 15.53
N VAL A 165 -8.70 7.59 16.41
CA VAL A 165 -8.32 9.01 16.61
C VAL A 165 -7.59 9.54 15.38
N ILE A 166 -6.70 8.74 14.80
CA ILE A 166 -6.02 9.08 13.55
C ILE A 166 -7.03 9.19 12.40
N ALA A 167 -7.94 8.22 12.27
CA ALA A 167 -8.99 8.24 11.25
C ALA A 167 -9.89 9.47 11.37
N GLU A 168 -10.29 9.82 12.60
CA GLU A 168 -11.09 11.02 12.86
C GLU A 168 -10.35 12.30 12.48
N THR A 169 -9.05 12.37 12.79
CA THR A 169 -8.20 13.53 12.44
C THR A 169 -8.12 13.73 10.93
N ILE A 170 -7.83 12.65 10.18
CA ILE A 170 -7.79 12.66 8.72
C ILE A 170 -9.17 13.02 8.15
N TYR A 171 -10.23 12.35 8.63
CA TYR A 171 -11.60 12.58 8.16
C TYR A 171 -12.02 14.05 8.33
N LYS A 172 -11.78 14.63 9.51
CA LYS A 172 -12.08 16.05 9.77
C LYS A 172 -11.32 16.98 8.84
N LEU A 173 -10.06 16.70 8.52
CA LEU A 173 -9.27 17.52 7.60
C LEU A 173 -9.87 17.55 6.19
N TYR A 174 -10.27 16.38 5.66
CA TYR A 174 -10.83 16.31 4.30
C TYR A 174 -12.30 16.72 4.23
N CYS A 175 -13.09 16.57 5.29
CA CYS A 175 -14.46 17.06 5.34
C CYS A 175 -14.56 18.57 5.56
N ARG A 176 -13.67 19.19 6.33
CA ARG A 176 -13.64 20.65 6.53
C ARG A 176 -13.31 21.42 5.24
N ASN A 177 -12.62 20.79 4.30
CA ASN A 177 -12.16 21.40 3.06
C ASN A 177 -13.05 21.10 1.84
N ARG A 178 -14.18 20.40 1.98
CA ARG A 178 -15.18 20.34 0.91
C ARG A 178 -15.83 21.72 0.81
N LEU A 179 -15.37 22.54 -0.14
CA LEU A 179 -16.08 23.75 -0.54
C LEU A 179 -17.50 23.36 -0.98
N PRO A 180 -18.52 24.20 -0.70
CA PRO A 180 -19.83 24.00 -1.32
C PRO A 180 -19.63 23.90 -2.83
N GLU A 181 -20.35 22.98 -3.48
CA GLU A 181 -20.33 22.91 -4.94
C GLU A 181 -20.62 24.32 -5.50
N PRO A 182 -19.83 24.81 -6.48
CA PRO A 182 -20.12 26.09 -7.09
C PRO A 182 -21.56 26.04 -7.59
N GLU A 183 -22.38 27.00 -7.15
CA GLU A 183 -23.75 27.13 -7.65
C GLU A 183 -23.69 27.06 -9.19
N VAL A 184 -24.31 26.03 -9.75
CA VAL A 184 -24.48 25.94 -11.19
C VAL A 184 -25.35 27.13 -11.57
N GLN A 185 -24.71 28.21 -12.04
CA GLN A 185 -25.45 29.34 -12.58
C GLN A 185 -26.31 28.83 -13.75
N PRO A 186 -27.61 29.16 -13.76
CA PRO A 186 -28.58 28.61 -14.70
C PRO A 186 -28.29 28.98 -16.16
#